data_AF-A0A1G3VAI0-F1
#
_entry.id   AF-A0A1G3VAI0-F1
#
_cell.length_a   1.000
_cell.length_b   1.000
_cell.length_c   1.000
_cell.angle_alpha   90.00
_cell.angle_beta   90.00
_cell.angle_gamma   90.00
#
_symmetry.space_group_name_H-M   'P 1'
#
loop_
_entity.id
_entity.type
_entity.pdbx_description
1 polymer ?
#
loop_
_entity_poly.entity_id
_entity_poly.type
_entity_poly.pdbx_seq_one_letter_code
_entity_poly.pdbx_strand_id
1 'polypeptide(L)'
;MDKKMDKELIKTYRSFLKDSVRKAIDFSQTDQNRKITPPPVEKTYTPEAKRIDLPQYDQLKDIGEIDLKKGYQKPRKPQIIQPSTFID
;
A
#
# COMPACT_ATOMS: atom_id res chain seq x y z
N MET A 1 18.58 -1.85 -29.95
CA MET A 1 18.90 -1.93 -28.50
C MET A 1 19.95 -3.00 -28.32
N ASP A 2 21.06 -2.67 -27.65
CA ASP A 2 22.22 -3.56 -27.52
C ASP A 2 21.93 -4.70 -26.54
N LYS A 3 21.83 -5.94 -27.05
CA LYS A 3 21.58 -7.15 -26.26
C LYS A 3 22.54 -7.35 -25.08
N LYS A 4 23.74 -6.76 -25.14
CA LYS A 4 24.72 -6.79 -24.06
C LYS A 4 24.29 -5.93 -22.87
N MET A 5 23.75 -4.73 -23.11
CA MET A 5 23.23 -3.85 -22.07
C MET A 5 22.02 -4.48 -21.37
N ASP A 6 21.11 -5.10 -22.13
CA ASP A 6 19.96 -5.81 -21.55
C ASP A 6 20.39 -6.96 -20.62
N LYS A 7 21.45 -7.70 -20.99
CA LYS A 7 21.95 -8.81 -20.19
C LYS A 7 22.54 -8.35 -18.86
N GLU A 8 23.28 -7.24 -18.85
CA GLU A 8 23.82 -6.65 -17.61
C GLU A 8 22.71 -6.05 -16.74
N LEU A 9 21.69 -5.44 -17.35
CA LEU A 9 20.53 -4.92 -16.64
C LEU A 9 19.72 -6.06 -15.98
N ILE A 10 19.46 -7.15 -16.71
CA ILE A 10 18.80 -8.36 -16.18
C ILE A 10 19.61 -8.96 -15.02
N LYS A 11 20.93 -9.02 -15.16
CA LYS A 11 21.82 -9.54 -14.11
C LYS A 11 21.77 -8.67 -12.85
N THR A 12 21.69 -7.36 -13.02
CA THR A 12 21.52 -6.38 -11.94
C THR A 12 20.17 -6.59 -11.23
N TYR A 13 19.06 -6.69 -11.97
CA TYR A 13 17.76 -6.96 -11.35
C TYR A 13 17.72 -8.30 -10.61
N ARG A 14 18.38 -9.34 -11.15
CA ARG A 14 18.49 -10.64 -10.48
C ARG A 14 19.35 -10.61 -9.21
N SER A 15 20.29 -9.66 -9.06
CA SER A 15 21.09 -9.57 -7.84
C SER A 15 20.29 -9.02 -6.66
N PHE A 16 19.32 -8.13 -6.90
CA PHE A 16 18.38 -7.64 -5.88
C PHE A 16 17.50 -8.74 -5.29
N LEU A 17 17.23 -9.81 -6.04
CA LEU A 17 16.43 -10.94 -5.58
C LEU A 17 17.21 -11.91 -4.67
N LYS A 18 18.54 -11.73 -4.54
CA LYS A 18 19.38 -12.61 -3.72
C LYS A 18 19.54 -12.04 -2.32
N ASP A 19 19.52 -12.92 -1.32
CA ASP A 19 19.79 -12.55 0.08
C ASP A 19 21.18 -11.91 0.27
N SER A 20 22.14 -12.22 -0.60
CA SER A 20 23.50 -11.66 -0.53
C SER A 20 23.56 -10.13 -0.63
N VAL A 21 22.51 -9.47 -1.11
CA VAL A 21 22.44 -8.01 -1.19
C VAL A 21 22.59 -7.36 0.19
N ARG A 22 22.18 -8.04 1.26
CA ARG A 22 22.33 -7.54 2.65
C ARG A 22 23.78 -7.38 3.12
N LYS A 23 24.75 -7.99 2.41
CA LYS A 23 26.18 -7.83 2.73
C LYS A 23 26.79 -6.64 2.00
N ALA A 24 26.14 -6.15 0.94
CA ALA A 24 26.62 -5.05 0.12
C ALA A 24 26.04 -3.69 0.55
N ILE A 25 24.92 -3.69 1.28
CA ILE A 25 24.27 -2.50 1.77
C ILE A 25 24.79 -2.20 3.18
N ASP A 26 25.22 -0.97 3.42
CA ASP A 26 25.53 -0.50 4.77
C ASP A 26 24.22 -0.19 5.52
N PHE A 27 23.89 -1.03 6.50
CA PHE A 27 22.71 -0.84 7.35
C PHE A 27 23.00 0.06 8.56
N SER A 28 24.23 0.58 8.71
CA SER A 28 24.63 1.42 9.84
C SER A 28 23.73 2.65 9.99
N GLN A 29 23.26 3.16 8.84
CA GLN A 29 22.43 4.35 8.71
C GLN A 29 20.93 4.06 8.79
N THR A 30 20.50 2.83 9.04
CA THR A 30 19.06 2.57 9.25
C THR A 30 18.60 3.07 10.61
N ASP A 31 17.36 3.52 10.70
CA ASP A 31 16.76 3.98 11.96
C ASP A 31 16.78 2.89 13.04
N GLN A 32 16.53 1.64 12.63
CA GLN A 32 16.62 0.47 13.50
C GLN A 32 18.02 0.28 14.08
N ASN A 33 19.07 0.35 13.24
CA ASN A 33 20.45 0.21 13.71
C ASN A 33 20.88 1.39 14.58
N ARG A 34 20.38 2.60 14.28
CA ARG A 34 20.62 3.82 15.06
C ARG A 34 19.85 3.87 16.38
N LYS A 35 19.09 2.82 16.73
CA LYS A 35 18.24 2.74 17.93
C LYS A 35 17.24 3.89 18.02
N ILE A 36 16.81 4.42 16.87
CA ILE A 36 15.75 5.41 16.81
C ILE A 36 14.46 4.72 17.24
N THR A 37 13.65 5.40 18.05
CA THR A 37 12.39 4.85 18.53
C THR A 37 11.50 4.48 17.34
N PRO A 38 10.78 3.35 17.42
CA PRO A 38 9.86 2.98 16.36
C PRO A 38 8.83 4.09 16.13
N PRO A 39 8.32 4.24 14.90
CA PRO A 39 7.27 5.20 14.63
C PRO A 39 6.04 4.89 15.50
N PRO A 40 5.19 5.90 15.77
CA PRO A 40 3.94 5.70 16.48
C PRO A 40 3.04 4.64 15.80
N VAL A 41 2.24 3.93 16.61
CA VAL A 41 1.31 2.88 16.14
C VAL A 41 0.32 3.44 15.12
N GLU A 42 -0.17 4.66 15.36
CA GLU A 42 -1.03 5.40 14.45
C GLU A 42 -0.31 6.66 13.98
N LYS A 43 -0.53 7.03 12.72
CA LYS A 43 -0.07 8.33 12.23
C LYS A 43 -0.71 9.43 13.06
N THR A 44 0.10 10.37 13.51
CA THR A 44 -0.42 11.58 14.14
C THR A 44 -1.30 12.32 13.14
N TYR A 45 -2.48 12.73 13.57
CA TYR A 45 -3.36 13.60 12.80
C TYR A 45 -3.08 15.05 13.19
N THR A 46 -3.34 15.99 12.28
CA THR A 46 -3.22 17.42 12.58
C THR A 46 -4.40 17.87 13.44
N PRO A 47 -4.18 18.65 14.52
CA PRO A 47 -5.28 19.10 15.38
C PRO A 47 -6.28 20.00 14.64
N GLU A 48 -5.86 20.67 13.57
CA GLU A 48 -6.68 21.53 12.72
C GLU A 48 -7.44 20.76 11.62
N ALA A 49 -7.19 19.46 11.44
CA ALA A 49 -7.91 18.69 10.42
C ALA A 49 -9.39 18.48 10.83
N LYS A 50 -10.29 18.77 9.89
CA LYS A 50 -11.70 18.38 10.02
C LYS A 50 -11.79 16.86 10.06
N ARG A 51 -12.36 16.33 11.15
CA ARG A 51 -12.65 14.90 11.28
C ARG A 51 -14.04 14.61 10.76
N ILE A 52 -14.15 13.50 10.04
CA ILE A 52 -15.42 12.97 9.55
C ILE A 52 -15.52 11.58 10.14
N ASP A 53 -16.50 11.38 11.02
CA ASP A 53 -16.74 10.07 11.59
C ASP A 53 -17.24 9.12 10.51
N LEU A 54 -16.65 7.93 10.46
CA LEU A 54 -17.12 6.88 9.56
C LEU A 54 -18.47 6.35 10.05
N PRO A 55 -19.40 6.02 9.14
CA PRO A 55 -20.66 5.39 9.53
C PRO A 55 -20.38 4.05 10.20
N GLN A 56 -21.11 3.79 11.29
CA GLN A 56 -21.10 2.53 11.98
C GLN A 56 -21.74 1.44 11.11
N TYR A 57 -21.42 0.17 11.40
CA TYR A 57 -21.88 -0.95 10.59
C TYR A 57 -23.41 -1.03 10.47
N ASP A 58 -24.13 -0.74 11.56
CA ASP A 58 -25.60 -0.70 11.62
C ASP A 58 -26.23 0.46 10.81
N GLN A 59 -25.43 1.48 10.46
CA GLN A 59 -25.83 2.59 9.61
C GLN A 59 -25.71 2.27 8.12
N LEU A 60 -25.03 1.18 7.75
CA LEU A 60 -24.82 0.74 6.37
C LEU A 60 -26.00 -0.05 5.81
N LYS A 61 -27.22 0.51 5.90
CA LYS A 61 -28.47 -0.18 5.55
C LYS A 61 -28.62 -0.52 4.07
N ASP A 62 -28.03 0.30 3.21
CA ASP A 62 -28.15 0.17 1.75
C ASP A 62 -27.03 -0.66 1.11
N ILE A 63 -26.09 -1.16 1.93
CA ILE A 63 -24.99 -2.01 1.46
C ILE A 63 -25.42 -3.47 1.55
N GLY A 64 -25.51 -4.13 0.40
CA GLY A 64 -25.86 -5.55 0.35
C GLY A 64 -24.80 -6.47 0.96
N GLU A 65 -25.25 -7.54 1.61
CA GLU A 65 -24.36 -8.59 2.11
C GLU A 65 -23.71 -9.38 0.95
N ILE A 66 -22.46 -9.81 1.16
CA ILE A 66 -21.77 -10.69 0.22
C ILE A 66 -21.21 -11.90 0.96
N ASP A 67 -21.60 -13.10 0.49
CA ASP A 67 -21.01 -14.35 0.96
C ASP A 67 -19.53 -14.43 0.54
N LEU A 68 -18.68 -14.94 1.43
CA LEU A 68 -17.24 -15.11 1.23
C LEU A 68 -16.95 -15.91 -0.05
N LYS A 69 -17.68 -17.02 -0.28
CA LYS A 69 -17.51 -17.84 -1.49
C LYS A 69 -17.78 -17.05 -2.78
N LYS A 70 -18.72 -16.11 -2.72
CA LYS A 70 -19.08 -15.21 -3.82
C LYS A 70 -18.04 -14.09 -4.00
N GLY A 71 -17.44 -13.60 -2.91
CA GLY A 71 -16.39 -12.58 -2.93
C GLY A 71 -15.08 -13.03 -3.59
N TYR A 72 -14.75 -14.32 -3.53
CA TYR A 72 -13.55 -14.89 -4.18
C TYR A 72 -13.72 -15.14 -5.70
N GLN A 73 -14.93 -15.05 -6.25
CA GLN A 73 -15.12 -15.15 -7.69
C GLN A 73 -14.67 -13.86 -8.38
N LYS A 74 -13.99 -14.00 -9.55
CA LYS A 74 -13.35 -12.92 -10.33
C LYS A 74 -14.08 -11.59 -10.16
N PRO A 75 -13.47 -10.57 -9.53
CA PRO A 75 -14.15 -9.31 -9.25
C PRO A 75 -14.64 -8.71 -10.57
N ARG A 76 -15.91 -8.32 -10.61
CA ARG A 76 -16.44 -7.58 -11.76
C ARG A 76 -15.61 -6.31 -11.92
N LYS A 77 -15.28 -5.94 -13.16
CA LYS A 77 -14.59 -4.66 -13.41
C LYS A 77 -15.43 -3.54 -12.76
N PRO A 78 -14.85 -2.68 -11.92
CA PRO A 78 -15.60 -1.59 -11.32
C PRO A 78 -16.14 -0.70 -12.45
N GLN A 79 -17.44 -0.43 -12.41
CA GLN A 79 -18.02 0.63 -13.24
C GLN A 79 -17.41 1.96 -12.78
N ILE A 80 -17.00 2.78 -13.74
CA ILE A 80 -16.50 4.12 -13.47
C ILE A 80 -17.64 4.87 -12.79
N ILE A 81 -17.48 5.16 -11.50
CA ILE A 81 -18.45 5.91 -10.71
C ILE A 81 -18.29 7.37 -11.13
N GLN A 82 -19.36 7.99 -11.61
CA GLN A 82 -19.36 9.43 -11.88
C GLN A 82 -19.27 10.17 -10.54
N PRO A 83 -18.46 11.24 -10.41
CA PRO A 83 -18.41 12.02 -9.19
C PRO A 83 -19.81 12.63 -8.94
N SER A 84 -20.46 12.23 -7.85
CA SER A 84 -21.68 12.90 -7.40
C SER A 84 -21.30 14.28 -6.88
N THR A 85 -21.85 15.32 -7.51
CA THR A 85 -21.77 16.69 -7.02
C THR A 85 -22.35 16.74 -5.61
N PHE A 86 -21.51 16.90 -4.59
CA PHE A 86 -21.96 17.33 -3.27
C PHE A 86 -22.48 18.76 -3.42
N ILE A 87 -23.78 18.96 -3.20
CA ILE A 87 -24.37 20.30 -3.04
C ILE A 87 -24.38 20.59 -1.54
N ASP A 88 -23.87 21.77 -1.19
CA ASP A 88 -23.62 22.28 0.16
C ASP A 88 -24.84 22.27 1.10
#